data_AF-A0A954PLJ2-F1
#
_entry.id   AF-A0A954PLJ2-F1
#
_cell.length_a   1.000
_cell.length_b   1.000
_cell.length_c   1.000
_cell.angle_alpha   90.00
_cell.angle_beta   90.00
_cell.angle_gamma   90.00
#
_symmetry.space_group_name_H-M   'P 1'
#
loop_
_entity.id
_entity.type
_entity.pdbx_description
1 polymer ?
#
loop_
_entity_poly.entity_id
_entity_poly.type
_entity_poly.pdbx_seq_one_letter_code
_entity_poly.pdbx_strand_id
1 'polypeptide(L)'
;MSVQEKVRWKNWADRLRQEMMTGLEPQVTKSVSAIAAETATTKAESTLHSVRFWKACQAGKSPNDALMVAGFEIEFQPDEGRSVQQVTLRLNETWMSILQRVLDRKKR
;
A
#
# COMPACT_ATOMS: atom_id res chain seq x y z
N MET A 1 0.14 -13.45 -9.58
CA MET A 1 1.36 -13.37 -8.75
C MET A 1 1.68 -14.77 -8.30
N SER A 2 2.97 -15.14 -8.36
CA SER A 2 3.44 -16.39 -7.77
C SER A 2 3.25 -16.35 -6.25
N VAL A 3 3.35 -17.50 -5.59
CA VAL A 3 3.25 -17.59 -4.12
C VAL A 3 4.33 -16.73 -3.44
N GLN A 4 5.58 -16.80 -3.92
CA GLN A 4 6.68 -15.98 -3.40
C GLN A 4 6.40 -14.48 -3.55
N GLU A 5 5.85 -14.08 -4.69
CA GLU A 5 5.49 -12.69 -4.95
C GLU A 5 4.41 -12.21 -3.97
N LYS A 6 3.36 -13.02 -3.73
CA LYS A 6 2.35 -12.69 -2.71
C LYS A 6 2.94 -12.50 -1.31
N VAL A 7 3.89 -13.36 -0.93
CA VAL A 7 4.57 -13.28 0.38
C VAL A 7 5.38 -11.99 0.49
N ARG A 8 6.12 -11.61 -0.57
CA ARG A 8 6.88 -10.34 -0.59
C ARG A 8 5.98 -9.13 -0.38
N TRP A 9 4.89 -9.04 -1.15
CA TRP A 9 3.92 -7.94 -1.02
C TRP A 9 3.23 -7.92 0.33
N LYS A 10 2.85 -9.09 0.88
CA LYS A 10 2.27 -9.20 2.22
C LYS A 10 3.23 -8.70 3.29
N ASN A 11 4.47 -9.21 3.31
CA ASN A 11 5.47 -8.85 4.31
C ASN A 11 5.80 -7.36 4.26
N TRP A 12 5.93 -6.80 3.06
CA TRP A 12 6.13 -5.36 2.89
C TRP A 12 4.95 -4.54 3.40
N ALA A 13 3.71 -4.92 3.05
CA ALA A 13 2.50 -4.22 3.50
C ALA A 13 2.33 -4.30 5.03
N ASP A 14 2.56 -5.45 5.63
CA ASP A 14 2.51 -5.62 7.08
C ASP A 14 3.56 -4.76 7.79
N ARG A 15 4.80 -4.71 7.27
CA ARG A 15 5.86 -3.85 7.81
C ARG A 15 5.49 -2.37 7.68
N LEU A 16 5.02 -1.94 6.51
CA LEU A 16 4.63 -0.55 6.27
C LEU A 16 3.52 -0.12 7.24
N ARG A 17 2.53 -0.98 7.48
CA ARG A 17 1.46 -0.70 8.43
C ARG A 17 2.01 -0.54 9.85
N GLN A 18 2.94 -1.40 10.27
CA GLN A 18 3.59 -1.28 11.59
C GLN A 18 4.38 0.03 11.72
N GLU A 19 5.11 0.42 10.68
CA GLU A 19 5.83 1.70 10.62
C GLU A 19 4.86 2.87 10.76
N MET A 20 3.76 2.87 10.01
CA MET A 20 2.72 3.90 10.08
C MET A 20 2.05 3.98 11.46
N MET A 21 1.72 2.84 12.06
CA MET A 21 1.15 2.79 13.41
C MET A 21 2.13 3.28 14.48
N THR A 22 3.43 3.05 14.29
CA THR A 22 4.49 3.50 15.20
C THR A 22 4.80 4.98 15.04
N GLY A 23 4.86 5.45 13.79
CA GLY A 23 5.05 6.85 13.41
C GLY A 23 3.80 7.72 13.63
N LEU A 24 2.66 7.10 13.93
CA LEU A 24 1.35 7.74 14.06
C LEU A 24 0.90 8.46 12.77
N GLU A 25 1.24 7.88 11.62
CA GLU A 25 0.94 8.41 10.30
C GLU A 25 -0.24 7.65 9.68
N PRO A 26 -1.38 8.30 9.38
CA PRO A 26 -2.55 7.61 8.84
C PRO A 26 -2.45 7.29 7.35
N GLN A 27 -1.55 7.96 6.63
CA GLN A 27 -1.31 7.75 5.20
C GLN A 27 0.14 8.01 4.83
N VAL A 28 0.62 7.35 3.78
CA VAL A 28 1.94 7.56 3.20
C VAL A 28 1.84 7.60 1.68
N THR A 29 2.58 8.51 1.05
CA THR A 29 2.73 8.56 -0.41
C THR A 29 4.11 8.05 -0.79
N LYS A 30 4.17 7.04 -1.66
CA LYS A 30 5.43 6.47 -2.16
C LYS A 30 5.44 6.49 -3.68
N SER A 31 6.62 6.64 -4.27
CA SER A 31 6.79 6.42 -5.70
C SER A 31 6.64 4.94 -6.03
N VAL A 32 6.16 4.64 -7.23
CA VAL A 32 6.08 3.27 -7.73
C VAL A 32 7.45 2.58 -7.73
N SER A 33 8.51 3.32 -8.06
CA SER A 33 9.89 2.84 -8.02
C SER A 33 10.35 2.47 -6.61
N ALA A 34 10.01 3.27 -5.59
CA ALA A 34 10.31 2.96 -4.19
C ALA A 34 9.56 1.70 -3.73
N ILE A 35 8.28 1.57 -4.10
CA ILE A 35 7.50 0.37 -3.80
C ILE A 35 8.13 -0.86 -4.47
N ALA A 36 8.57 -0.76 -5.73
CA ALA A 36 9.22 -1.85 -6.44
C ALA A 36 10.49 -2.33 -5.74
N ALA A 37 11.33 -1.38 -5.31
CA ALA A 37 12.55 -1.66 -4.57
C ALA A 37 12.28 -2.27 -3.19
N GLU A 38 11.37 -1.68 -2.42
CA GLU A 38 11.06 -2.12 -1.05
C GLU A 38 10.33 -3.48 -1.00
N THR A 39 9.46 -3.76 -1.97
CA THR A 39 8.81 -5.08 -2.11
C THR A 39 9.75 -6.13 -2.69
N ALA A 40 10.85 -5.71 -3.33
CA ALA A 40 11.71 -6.57 -4.13
C ALA A 40 10.90 -7.42 -5.12
N THR A 41 9.91 -6.82 -5.78
CA THR A 41 9.01 -7.51 -6.72
C THR A 41 9.77 -8.00 -7.96
N THR A 42 9.35 -9.15 -8.50
CA THR A 42 9.84 -9.65 -9.79
C THR A 42 9.06 -9.12 -10.99
N LYS A 43 8.01 -8.32 -10.74
CA LYS A 43 7.22 -7.71 -11.81
C LYS A 43 8.04 -6.66 -12.54
N ALA A 44 7.84 -6.57 -13.85
CA ALA A 44 8.38 -5.47 -14.64
C ALA A 44 7.86 -4.13 -14.09
N GLU A 45 8.74 -3.14 -14.06
CA GLU A 45 8.42 -1.79 -13.57
C GLU A 45 7.25 -1.17 -14.34
N SER A 46 7.17 -1.41 -15.66
CA SER A 46 6.03 -1.00 -16.50
C SER A 46 4.67 -1.54 -16.05
N THR A 47 4.64 -2.72 -15.40
CA THR A 47 3.42 -3.27 -14.81
C THR A 47 3.00 -2.45 -13.59
N LEU A 48 3.96 -2.05 -12.76
CA LEU A 48 3.71 -1.26 -11.56
C LEU A 48 3.32 0.17 -11.91
N HIS A 49 3.83 0.74 -13.00
CA HIS A 49 3.36 2.04 -13.49
C HIS A 49 1.96 1.98 -14.14
N SER A 50 1.37 0.79 -14.31
CA SER A 50 0.06 0.66 -14.93
C SER A 50 -1.09 1.00 -13.98
N VAL A 51 -2.01 1.86 -14.41
CA VAL A 51 -3.31 2.07 -13.75
C VAL A 51 -4.05 0.75 -13.51
N ARG A 52 -3.98 -0.19 -14.45
CA ARG A 52 -4.69 -1.46 -14.34
C ARG A 52 -4.18 -2.29 -13.16
N PHE A 53 -2.88 -2.23 -12.88
CA PHE A 53 -2.29 -2.92 -11.75
C PHE A 53 -2.83 -2.36 -10.43
N TRP A 54 -2.77 -1.03 -10.25
CA TRP A 54 -3.25 -0.40 -9.01
C TRP A 54 -4.76 -0.50 -8.82
N LYS A 55 -5.56 -0.43 -9.90
CA LYS A 55 -7.01 -0.73 -9.80
C LYS A 55 -7.28 -2.17 -9.35
N ALA A 56 -6.45 -3.13 -9.77
CA ALA A 56 -6.60 -4.51 -9.31
C ALA A 56 -6.23 -4.68 -7.83
N CYS A 57 -5.19 -3.97 -7.38
CA CYS A 57 -4.83 -3.90 -5.95
C CYS A 57 -5.94 -3.26 -5.12
N GLN A 58 -6.48 -2.13 -5.59
CA GLN A 58 -7.55 -1.38 -4.94
C GLN A 58 -8.83 -2.21 -4.82
N ALA A 59 -9.16 -2.98 -5.85
CA ALA A 59 -10.31 -3.88 -5.84
C ALA A 59 -10.08 -5.18 -5.04
N GLY A 60 -8.91 -5.37 -4.44
CA GLY A 60 -8.59 -6.60 -3.70
C GLY A 60 -8.67 -7.86 -4.54
N LYS A 61 -8.48 -7.76 -5.86
CA LYS A 61 -8.65 -8.90 -6.74
C LYS A 61 -7.45 -9.82 -6.63
N SER A 62 -7.66 -11.04 -6.14
CA SER A 62 -6.64 -12.09 -6.18
C SER A 62 -6.07 -12.18 -7.60
N PRO A 63 -4.73 -12.10 -7.75
CA PRO A 63 -3.72 -12.31 -6.73
C PRO A 63 -3.15 -11.06 -6.04
N ASN A 64 -3.69 -9.85 -6.27
CA ASN A 64 -3.16 -8.54 -5.83
C ASN A 64 -3.84 -7.98 -4.57
N ASP A 65 -4.39 -8.84 -3.72
CA ASP A 65 -5.15 -8.48 -2.51
C ASP A 65 -4.29 -8.09 -1.30
N ALA A 66 -2.97 -8.31 -1.35
CA ALA A 66 -2.07 -8.14 -0.21
C ALA A 66 -2.20 -6.78 0.52
N LEU A 67 -2.29 -5.67 -0.23
CA LEU A 67 -2.46 -4.33 0.35
C LEU A 67 -3.81 -4.16 1.05
N MET A 68 -4.89 -4.64 0.44
CA MET A 68 -6.23 -4.60 1.02
C MET A 68 -6.31 -5.48 2.27
N VAL A 69 -5.73 -6.69 2.23
CA VAL A 69 -5.68 -7.62 3.37
C VAL A 69 -4.86 -7.05 4.52
N ALA A 70 -3.79 -6.30 4.23
CA ALA A 70 -3.05 -5.56 5.23
C ALA A 70 -3.85 -4.37 5.80
N GLY A 71 -4.99 -4.00 5.21
CA GLY A 71 -5.87 -2.94 5.68
C GLY A 71 -5.56 -1.57 5.09
N PHE A 72 -5.04 -1.51 3.86
CA PHE A 72 -4.83 -0.26 3.15
C PHE A 72 -5.94 0.07 2.15
N GLU A 73 -6.31 1.33 2.12
CA GLU A 73 -6.98 2.00 1.02
C GLU A 73 -5.94 2.60 0.09
N ILE A 74 -6.13 2.41 -1.21
CA ILE A 74 -5.16 2.80 -2.24
C ILE A 74 -5.72 3.96 -3.05
N GLU A 75 -5.00 5.06 -3.08
CA GLU A 75 -5.27 6.24 -3.90
C GLU A 75 -4.11 6.50 -4.85
N PHE A 76 -4.40 6.88 -6.08
CA PHE A 76 -3.38 7.27 -7.05
C PHE A 76 -4.01 8.17 -8.12
N GLN A 77 -3.22 9.08 -8.67
CA GLN A 77 -3.60 9.88 -9.82
C GLN A 77 -2.75 9.45 -11.01
N PRO A 78 -3.38 9.00 -12.12
CA PRO A 78 -2.63 8.73 -13.34
C PRO A 78 -2.23 10.03 -14.04
N ASP A 79 -1.01 10.04 -14.55
CA ASP A 79 -0.53 11.11 -15.43
C ASP A 79 -1.26 11.08 -16.79
N GLU A 80 -1.01 12.10 -17.62
CA GLU A 80 -1.56 12.22 -18.98
C GLU A 80 -1.33 10.96 -19.84
N GLY A 81 -0.22 10.26 -19.62
CA GLY A 81 0.13 8.99 -20.29
C GLY A 81 -0.57 7.74 -19.73
N ARG A 82 -1.54 7.88 -18.81
CA ARG A 82 -2.17 6.76 -18.05
C ARG A 82 -1.16 5.93 -17.25
N SER A 83 -0.05 6.56 -16.87
CA SER A 83 0.97 6.00 -15.98
C SER A 83 0.71 6.45 -14.55
N VAL A 84 1.04 5.61 -13.57
CA VAL A 84 1.00 5.94 -12.15
C VAL A 84 2.43 6.13 -11.67
N GLN A 85 2.77 7.30 -11.13
CA GLN A 85 4.10 7.57 -10.59
C GLN A 85 4.15 7.42 -9.07
N GLN A 86 3.06 7.80 -8.42
CA GLN A 86 2.94 7.80 -6.97
C GLN A 86 1.63 7.14 -6.55
N VAL A 87 1.70 6.48 -5.40
CA VAL A 87 0.57 5.82 -4.77
C VAL A 87 0.52 6.27 -3.32
N THR A 88 -0.65 6.69 -2.90
CA THR A 88 -0.97 6.98 -1.50
C THR A 88 -1.65 5.76 -0.91
N LEU A 89 -1.09 5.27 0.19
CA LEU A 89 -1.62 4.17 0.98
C LEU A 89 -2.14 4.75 2.29
N ARG A 90 -3.45 4.67 2.50
CA ARG A 90 -4.12 5.12 3.72
C ARG A 90 -4.54 3.91 4.55
N LEU A 91 -4.43 3.99 5.86
CA LEU A 91 -5.03 3.00 6.76
C LEU A 91 -6.55 3.00 6.56
N ASN A 92 -7.16 1.82 6.46
CA ASN A 92 -8.62 1.73 6.45
C ASN A 92 -9.24 2.17 7.79
N GLU A 93 -10.56 2.28 7.84
CA GLU A 93 -11.31 2.70 9.02
C GLU A 93 -10.92 1.92 10.30
N THR A 94 -10.72 0.60 10.19
CA THR A 94 -10.33 -0.24 11.33
C THR A 94 -9.01 0.20 11.92
N TRP A 95 -7.97 0.35 11.09
CA TRP A 95 -6.65 0.77 11.53
C TRP A 95 -6.60 2.24 11.94
N MET A 96 -7.34 3.12 11.25
CA MET A 96 -7.50 4.52 11.67
C MET A 96 -8.13 4.65 13.05
N SER A 97 -9.17 3.86 13.35
CA SER A 97 -9.79 3.84 14.68
C SER A 97 -8.79 3.39 15.76
N ILE A 98 -7.96 2.39 15.47
CA ILE A 98 -6.91 1.96 16.40
C ILE A 98 -5.87 3.06 16.60
N LEU A 99 -5.43 3.70 15.52
CA LEU A 99 -4.48 4.82 15.55
C LEU A 99 -5.02 5.99 16.37
N GLN A 100 -6.28 6.36 16.17
CA GLN A 100 -6.94 7.45 16.90
C GLN A 100 -6.97 7.16 18.41
N ARG A 101 -7.27 5.93 18.81
CA ARG A 101 -7.23 5.54 20.24
C ARG A 101 -5.84 5.68 20.85
N VAL A 102 -4.78 5.40 20.09
CA VAL A 102 -3.40 5.59 20.55
C VAL A 102 -3.08 7.08 20.68
N LEU A 103 -3.49 7.89 19.70
CA LEU A 103 -3.33 9.35 19.74
C LEU A 103 -4.05 9.98 20.94
N ASP A 104 -5.28 9.57 21.21
CA ASP A 104 -6.08 10.09 22.32
C ASP A 104 -5.48 9.75 23.69
N ARG A 105 -4.82 8.58 23.82
CA ARG A 105 -4.10 8.19 25.04
C ARG A 105 -2.85 9.03 25.26
N LYS A 106 -2.13 9.40 24.20
CA LYS A 106 -0.91 10.21 24.30
C LYS A 106 -1.18 11.67 24.69
N LYS A 107 -2.42 12.14 24.49
CA LYS A 107 -2.87 13.49 24.85
C LYS A 107 -3.33 13.63 26.30
N ARG A 108 -3.51 12.52 27.04
CA ARG A 108 -3.83 12.51 28.47
C ARG A 108 -2.56 12.39 29.28
#